data_AF-A0A969L5Y2-F1
#
_entry.id   AF-A0A969L5Y2-F1
#
_cell.length_a   1.000
_cell.length_b   1.000
_cell.length_c   1.000
_cell.angle_alpha   90.00
_cell.angle_beta   90.00
_cell.angle_gamma   90.00
#
_symmetry.space_group_name_H-M   'P 1'
#
loop_
_entity.id
_entity.type
_entity.pdbx_description
1 polymer ?
#
loop_
_entity_poly.entity_id
_entity_poly.type
_entity_poly.pdbx_seq_one_letter_code
_entity_poly.pdbx_strand_id
1 'polypeptide(L)'
;MNFKGFDLSFLFTGATGFEIFNGTRAYSENVYGDYNTTADIFGASFFLGNGLTGQPRVFDEANNVRDPNGNYSTPSSYFIEDGAYFKLKNLQLGYTLPQNLLGKVSGRVYVTGQNIFTITGYSGRDPELAGDLLSRGIDYFGRYPHIPLVFAGG
;
A
#
# COMPACT_ATOMS: atom_id res chain seq x y z
N MET A 1 -7.75 -14.41 23.51
CA MET A 1 -8.63 -15.47 24.08
C MET A 1 -7.76 -16.56 24.63
N ASN A 2 -8.10 -17.15 25.78
CA ASN A 2 -7.32 -18.22 26.42
C ASN A 2 -8.23 -19.43 26.64
N PHE A 3 -7.96 -20.56 25.98
CA PHE A 3 -8.74 -21.79 26.15
C PHE A 3 -7.81 -23.00 26.22
N LYS A 4 -7.84 -23.72 27.34
CA LYS A 4 -7.07 -24.96 27.56
C LYS A 4 -5.57 -24.85 27.21
N GLY A 5 -4.94 -23.72 27.53
CA GLY A 5 -3.53 -23.46 27.24
C GLY A 5 -3.25 -22.80 25.89
N PHE A 6 -4.23 -22.74 24.98
CA PHE A 6 -4.10 -21.95 23.74
C PHE A 6 -4.37 -20.48 24.01
N ASP A 7 -3.45 -19.63 23.59
CA ASP A 7 -3.59 -18.18 23.59
C ASP A 7 -3.59 -17.65 22.15
N LEU A 8 -4.52 -16.74 21.88
CA LEU A 8 -4.61 -16.01 20.62
C LEU A 8 -4.66 -14.52 20.90
N SER A 9 -3.76 -13.79 20.25
CA SER A 9 -3.66 -12.33 20.28
C SER A 9 -3.59 -11.78 18.86
N PHE A 10 -4.29 -10.69 18.59
CA PHE A 10 -4.27 -10.00 17.31
C PHE A 10 -4.32 -8.48 17.54
N LEU A 11 -3.61 -7.75 16.69
CA LEU A 11 -3.60 -6.29 16.67
C LEU A 11 -4.00 -5.81 15.28
N PHE A 12 -5.20 -5.25 15.19
CA PHE A 12 -5.64 -4.52 14.01
C PHE A 12 -5.30 -3.04 14.17
N THR A 13 -4.85 -2.43 13.09
CA THR A 13 -4.64 -0.98 12.99
C THR A 13 -5.36 -0.48 11.75
N GLY A 14 -5.79 0.78 11.77
CA GLY A 14 -6.33 1.41 10.59
C GLY A 14 -6.34 2.91 10.76
N ALA A 15 -6.33 3.60 9.63
CA ALA A 15 -6.47 5.04 9.58
C ALA A 15 -7.38 5.40 8.40
N THR A 16 -8.10 6.50 8.50
CA THR A 16 -9.05 6.99 7.50
C THR A 16 -9.08 8.52 7.52
N GLY A 17 -9.70 9.13 6.51
CA GLY A 17 -9.85 10.59 6.42
C GLY A 17 -8.57 11.32 6.00
N PHE A 18 -7.66 10.64 5.30
CA PHE A 18 -6.46 11.25 4.77
C PHE A 18 -6.24 10.80 3.32
N GLU A 19 -5.67 11.71 2.55
CA GLU A 19 -5.37 11.50 1.15
C GLU A 19 -3.86 11.40 0.95
N ILE A 20 -3.45 10.61 -0.04
CA ILE A 20 -2.05 10.37 -0.38
C ILE A 20 -1.84 10.81 -1.82
N PHE A 21 -0.86 11.67 -2.05
CA PHE A 21 -0.30 11.92 -3.36
C PHE A 21 0.59 10.74 -3.77
N ASN A 22 0.18 10.02 -4.80
CA ASN A 22 0.89 8.87 -5.36
C ASN A 22 2.01 9.33 -6.30
N GLY A 23 3.19 9.59 -5.74
CA GLY A 23 4.37 9.99 -6.51
C GLY A 23 4.90 8.87 -7.41
N THR A 24 4.67 7.61 -7.04
CA THR A 24 5.03 6.46 -7.91
C THR A 24 4.24 6.50 -9.20
N ARG A 25 2.93 6.74 -9.12
CA ARG A 25 2.04 6.88 -10.28
C ARG A 25 2.36 8.11 -11.12
N ALA A 26 2.60 9.25 -10.48
CA ALA A 26 3.04 10.47 -11.18
C ALA A 26 4.34 10.26 -11.97
N TYR A 27 5.25 9.43 -11.46
CA TYR A 27 6.49 9.07 -12.14
C TYR A 27 6.28 8.01 -13.24
N SER A 28 5.51 6.95 -12.97
CA SER A 28 5.32 5.82 -13.89
C SER A 28 4.31 6.07 -15.01
N GLU A 29 3.46 7.09 -14.92
CA GLU A 29 2.55 7.48 -15.99
C GLU A 29 3.11 8.65 -16.84
N ASN A 30 4.30 9.15 -16.50
CA ASN A 30 4.96 10.18 -17.29
C ASN A 30 5.61 9.58 -18.55
N VAL A 31 4.86 9.52 -19.65
CA VAL A 31 5.35 9.05 -20.97
C VAL A 31 6.35 10.00 -21.65
N TYR A 32 6.71 11.07 -20.95
CA TYR A 32 7.41 12.22 -21.48
C TYR A 32 8.85 12.33 -20.98
N GLY A 33 9.21 11.55 -19.98
CA GLY A 33 10.57 11.34 -19.52
C GLY A 33 11.16 10.04 -20.07
N ASP A 34 12.44 9.82 -19.75
CA ASP A 34 13.21 8.67 -20.24
C ASP A 34 13.03 7.43 -19.33
N TYR A 35 11.82 7.21 -18.81
CA TYR A 35 11.52 6.17 -17.83
C TYR A 35 10.47 5.19 -18.36
N ASN A 36 10.37 4.02 -17.72
CA ASN A 36 9.34 3.05 -18.08
C ASN A 36 7.95 3.54 -17.68
N THR A 37 7.00 3.37 -18.61
CA THR A 37 5.58 3.66 -18.39
C THR A 37 4.77 2.40 -18.11
N THR A 38 3.62 2.54 -17.44
CA THR A 38 2.63 1.46 -17.30
C THR A 38 1.64 1.46 -18.48
N ALA A 39 0.93 0.34 -18.65
CA ALA A 39 -0.14 0.21 -19.64
C ALA A 39 -1.39 1.04 -19.29
N ASP A 40 -1.46 1.61 -18.08
CA ASP A 40 -2.59 2.44 -17.64
C ASP A 40 -2.79 3.66 -18.52
N ILE A 41 -1.73 4.12 -19.20
CA ILE A 41 -1.76 5.24 -20.13
C ILE A 41 -2.71 5.04 -21.31
N PHE A 42 -3.00 3.78 -21.69
CA PHE A 42 -3.97 3.48 -22.74
C PHE A 42 -5.41 3.78 -22.32
N GLY A 43 -5.67 4.06 -21.04
CA GLY A 43 -6.97 4.51 -20.52
C GLY A 43 -7.17 6.03 -20.58
N ALA A 44 -6.19 6.78 -21.07
CA ALA A 44 -6.23 8.24 -21.11
C ALA A 44 -7.34 8.79 -22.02
N SER A 45 -7.86 9.97 -21.64
CA SER A 45 -8.88 10.66 -22.42
C SER A 45 -8.38 10.99 -23.83
N PHE A 46 -9.21 10.70 -24.84
CA PHE A 46 -8.92 11.00 -26.26
C PHE A 46 -7.63 10.37 -26.80
N PHE A 47 -7.18 9.25 -26.22
CA PHE A 47 -6.03 8.51 -26.71
C PHE A 47 -6.47 7.25 -27.46
N LEU A 48 -5.92 7.00 -28.65
CA LEU A 48 -6.20 5.82 -29.48
C LEU A 48 -7.70 5.50 -29.69
N GLY A 49 -8.52 6.55 -29.85
CA GLY A 49 -9.97 6.40 -30.06
C GLY A 49 -10.80 6.34 -28.77
N ASN A 50 -10.20 6.53 -27.60
CA ASN A 50 -10.95 6.70 -26.36
C ASN A 50 -11.80 7.98 -26.38
N GLY A 51 -12.93 7.96 -25.66
CA GLY A 51 -13.70 9.16 -25.35
C GLY A 51 -13.12 9.92 -24.14
N LEU A 52 -13.98 10.70 -23.49
CA LEU A 52 -13.67 11.29 -22.18
C LEU A 52 -13.64 10.19 -21.11
N THR A 53 -12.52 10.06 -20.40
CA THR A 53 -12.34 9.09 -19.30
C THR A 53 -12.03 9.83 -17.99
N GLY A 54 -11.86 9.08 -16.90
CA GLY A 54 -11.39 9.64 -15.62
C GLY A 54 -9.89 9.98 -15.58
N GLN A 55 -9.15 9.67 -16.65
CA GLN A 55 -7.73 9.98 -16.77
C GLN A 55 -7.53 11.18 -17.70
N PRO A 56 -6.59 12.10 -17.39
CA PRO A 56 -6.34 13.24 -18.25
C PRO A 56 -5.78 12.81 -19.60
N ARG A 57 -5.85 13.69 -20.61
CA ARG A 57 -5.30 13.37 -21.92
C ARG A 57 -3.78 13.34 -21.88
N VAL A 58 -3.19 12.36 -22.56
CA VAL A 58 -1.72 12.29 -22.71
C VAL A 58 -1.25 13.08 -23.91
N PHE A 59 -2.07 13.21 -24.95
CA PHE A 59 -1.69 13.81 -26.22
C PHE A 59 -2.86 14.61 -26.78
N ASP A 60 -2.59 15.74 -27.42
CA ASP A 60 -3.61 16.48 -28.17
C ASP A 60 -3.63 15.96 -29.61
N GLU A 61 -4.45 14.93 -29.86
CA GLU A 61 -4.57 14.32 -31.19
C GLU A 61 -5.15 15.30 -32.21
N ALA A 62 -6.05 16.19 -31.80
CA ALA A 62 -6.70 17.14 -32.70
C ALA A 62 -5.72 18.19 -33.26
N ASN A 63 -4.77 18.64 -32.45
CA ASN A 63 -3.77 19.63 -32.86
C ASN A 63 -2.40 19.02 -33.19
N ASN A 64 -2.24 17.70 -33.00
CA ASN A 64 -0.98 16.98 -33.15
C ASN A 64 0.16 17.58 -32.28
N VAL A 65 -0.17 17.99 -31.05
CA VAL A 65 0.76 18.63 -30.12
C VAL A 65 0.95 17.79 -28.86
N ARG A 66 2.20 17.72 -28.41
CA ARG A 66 2.60 17.15 -27.13
C ARG A 66 1.93 17.91 -25.99
N ASP A 67 1.31 17.20 -25.05
CA ASP A 67 0.48 17.72 -23.96
C ASP A 67 0.87 19.13 -23.45
N PRO A 68 0.23 20.20 -23.97
CA PRO A 68 0.61 21.56 -23.63
C PRO A 68 0.23 21.94 -22.19
N ASN A 69 -0.65 21.16 -21.54
CA ASN A 69 -1.06 21.39 -20.15
C ASN A 69 -0.17 20.65 -19.15
N GLY A 70 0.68 19.73 -19.62
CA GLY A 70 1.56 18.93 -18.76
C GLY A 70 0.79 18.13 -17.70
N ASN A 71 -0.31 17.49 -18.08
CA ASN A 71 -1.20 16.71 -17.20
C ASN A 71 -0.47 15.61 -16.43
N TYR A 72 0.57 15.02 -17.05
CA TYR A 72 1.36 13.95 -16.45
C TYR A 72 2.72 14.42 -15.90
N SER A 73 3.07 15.69 -16.08
CA SER A 73 4.29 16.31 -15.54
C SER A 73 4.01 17.33 -14.43
N THR A 74 2.75 17.70 -14.22
CA THR A 74 2.31 18.66 -13.21
C THR A 74 1.51 17.94 -12.10
N PRO A 75 1.80 18.21 -10.81
CA PRO A 75 0.99 17.68 -9.73
C PRO A 75 -0.48 18.12 -9.84
N SER A 76 -1.40 17.16 -9.74
CA SER A 76 -2.84 17.41 -9.81
C SER A 76 -3.61 16.42 -8.93
N SER A 77 -4.90 16.69 -8.71
CA SER A 77 -5.80 15.81 -7.96
C SER A 77 -5.96 14.42 -8.57
N TYR A 78 -5.60 14.23 -9.85
CA TYR A 78 -5.57 12.93 -10.48
C TYR A 78 -4.60 11.94 -9.81
N PHE A 79 -3.52 12.44 -9.21
CA PHE A 79 -2.55 11.63 -8.47
C PHE A 79 -2.85 11.52 -6.98
N ILE A 80 -3.96 12.09 -6.51
CA ILE A 80 -4.39 12.01 -5.11
C ILE A 80 -5.32 10.81 -4.97
N GLU A 81 -5.01 9.94 -4.02
CA GLU A 81 -5.74 8.71 -3.75
C GLU A 81 -6.14 8.63 -2.27
N ASP A 82 -7.20 7.88 -1.98
CA ASP A 82 -7.63 7.63 -0.61
C ASP A 82 -6.56 6.79 0.12
N GLY A 83 -6.04 7.34 1.21
CA GLY A 83 -5.04 6.69 2.05
C GLY A 83 -5.65 5.72 3.06
N ALA A 84 -6.96 5.61 3.15
CA ALA A 84 -7.62 4.78 4.14
C ALA A 84 -7.17 3.31 4.05
N TYR A 85 -6.80 2.75 5.20
CA TYR A 85 -6.34 1.37 5.28
C TYR A 85 -6.76 0.69 6.57
N PHE A 86 -6.85 -0.64 6.50
CA PHE A 86 -7.06 -1.54 7.61
C PHE A 86 -6.05 -2.68 7.54
N LYS A 87 -5.27 -2.90 8.59
CA LYS A 87 -4.12 -3.80 8.58
C LYS A 87 -4.08 -4.67 9.83
N LEU A 88 -3.81 -5.96 9.63
CA LEU A 88 -3.46 -6.88 10.72
C LEU A 88 -1.96 -6.78 10.98
N LYS A 89 -1.59 -5.95 11.96
CA LYS A 89 -0.19 -5.66 12.29
C LYS A 89 0.48 -6.83 12.98
N ASN A 90 -0.16 -7.42 13.98
CA ASN A 90 0.39 -8.56 14.71
C ASN A 90 -0.67 -9.65 14.87
N LEU A 91 -0.29 -10.89 14.64
CA LEU A 91 -1.07 -12.09 14.95
C LEU A 91 -0.17 -13.05 15.70
N GLN A 92 -0.53 -13.39 16.93
CA GLN A 92 0.22 -14.35 17.75
C GLN A 92 -0.71 -15.48 18.18
N LEU A 93 -0.29 -16.70 17.88
CA LEU A 93 -0.88 -17.93 18.37
C LEU A 93 0.14 -18.63 19.26
N GLY A 94 -0.18 -18.80 20.53
CA GLY A 94 0.64 -19.51 21.49
C GLY A 94 -0.09 -20.70 22.11
N TYR A 95 0.70 -21.67 22.57
CA TYR A 95 0.22 -22.82 23.32
C TYR A 95 1.14 -23.05 24.52
N THR A 96 0.56 -22.92 25.70
CA THR A 96 1.20 -23.22 26.99
C THR A 96 1.06 -24.71 27.26
N LEU A 97 2.18 -25.40 27.38
CA LEU A 97 2.23 -26.84 27.62
C LEU A 97 1.67 -27.17 29.02
N PRO A 98 0.82 -28.20 29.17
CA PRO A 98 0.28 -28.61 30.46
C PRO A 98 1.39 -29.00 31.43
N GLN A 99 1.33 -28.54 32.69
CA GLN A 99 2.29 -28.93 33.74
C GLN A 99 2.38 -30.46 33.92
N ASN A 100 1.30 -31.18 33.66
CA ASN A 100 1.27 -32.65 33.75
C ASN A 100 2.25 -33.34 32.78
N LEU A 101 2.65 -32.68 31.68
CA LEU A 101 3.61 -33.20 30.70
C LEU A 101 5.06 -32.80 30.98
N LEU A 102 5.29 -31.69 31.69
CA LEU A 102 6.62 -31.11 31.93
C LEU A 102 7.08 -31.13 33.40
N GLY A 103 6.24 -31.62 34.32
CA GLY A 103 6.53 -31.65 35.75
C GLY A 103 6.60 -30.24 36.35
N LYS A 104 7.77 -29.84 36.87
CA LYS A 104 8.00 -28.52 37.48
C LYS A 104 8.34 -27.42 36.47
N VAL A 105 8.53 -27.78 35.19
CA VAL A 105 8.93 -26.83 34.14
C VAL A 105 7.69 -26.33 33.40
N SER A 106 7.64 -25.04 33.10
CA SER A 106 6.63 -24.44 32.23
C SER A 106 7.27 -24.14 30.88
N GLY A 107 6.62 -24.54 29.78
CA GLY A 107 7.06 -24.27 28.41
C GLY A 107 5.91 -23.70 27.58
N ARG A 108 6.21 -22.79 26.65
CA ARG A 108 5.22 -22.17 25.77
C ARG A 108 5.76 -22.07 24.37
N VAL A 109 5.11 -22.74 23.43
CA VAL A 109 5.41 -22.61 22.01
C VAL A 109 4.51 -21.54 21.42
N TYR A 110 5.04 -20.66 20.58
CA TYR A 110 4.28 -19.62 19.91
C TYR A 110 4.75 -19.40 18.48
N VAL A 111 3.80 -19.01 17.64
CA VAL A 111 4.02 -18.50 16.29
C VAL A 111 3.48 -17.09 16.26
N THR A 112 4.28 -16.15 15.76
CA THR A 112 3.89 -14.76 15.60
C THR A 112 4.13 -14.31 14.16
N GLY A 113 3.16 -13.60 13.61
CA GLY A 113 3.20 -12.99 12.30
C GLY A 113 3.03 -11.48 12.41
N GLN A 114 3.84 -10.73 11.66
CA GLN A 114 3.76 -9.28 11.55
C GLN A 114 3.38 -8.88 10.12
N ASN A 115 2.59 -7.81 9.97
CA ASN A 115 2.11 -7.26 8.70
C ASN A 115 1.46 -8.32 7.80
N ILE A 116 0.54 -9.11 8.37
CA ILE A 116 -0.01 -10.30 7.71
C ILE A 116 -0.87 -9.93 6.50
N PHE A 117 -1.71 -8.90 6.62
CA PHE A 117 -2.47 -8.35 5.50
C PHE A 117 -2.81 -6.88 5.71
N THR A 118 -2.98 -6.17 4.59
CA THR A 118 -3.46 -4.78 4.51
C THR A 118 -4.58 -4.71 3.50
N ILE A 119 -5.71 -4.12 3.87
CA ILE A 119 -6.81 -3.75 3.00
C ILE A 119 -6.73 -2.24 2.81
N THR A 120 -6.60 -1.78 1.57
CA THR A 120 -6.49 -0.36 1.23
C THR A 120 -7.08 -0.10 -0.15
N GLY A 121 -7.62 1.09 -0.37
CA GLY A 121 -7.99 1.60 -1.70
C GLY A 121 -6.83 2.24 -2.45
N TYR A 122 -5.70 2.45 -1.78
CA TYR A 122 -4.49 3.01 -2.35
C TYR A 122 -3.84 2.04 -3.34
N SER A 123 -3.57 2.50 -4.57
CA SER A 123 -2.95 1.68 -5.61
C SER A 123 -1.43 1.53 -5.45
N GLY A 124 -0.81 2.36 -4.61
CA GLY A 124 0.60 2.24 -4.25
C GLY A 124 0.88 1.09 -3.27
N ARG A 125 2.15 0.94 -2.89
CA ARG A 125 2.62 -0.28 -2.18
C ARG A 125 2.24 -0.35 -0.70
N ASP A 126 2.32 0.76 0.02
CA ASP A 126 1.94 0.81 1.44
C ASP A 126 1.49 2.23 1.84
N PRO A 127 0.21 2.42 2.21
CA PRO A 127 -0.30 3.74 2.60
C PRO A 127 0.30 4.26 3.90
N GLU A 128 0.87 3.39 4.76
CA GLU A 128 1.55 3.82 6.00
C GLU A 128 2.84 4.59 5.73
N LEU A 129 3.38 4.49 4.51
CA LEU A 129 4.65 5.08 4.13
C LEU A 129 4.48 6.40 3.38
N ALA A 130 3.29 7.00 3.36
CA ALA A 130 3.06 8.28 2.72
C ALA A 130 3.70 9.44 3.52
N GLY A 131 4.94 9.77 3.16
CA GLY A 131 5.65 10.97 3.60
C GLY A 131 6.63 10.77 4.75
N ASP A 132 7.55 11.72 4.88
CA ASP A 132 8.38 11.91 6.07
C ASP A 132 7.75 13.00 6.97
N LEU A 133 8.34 13.36 8.11
CA LEU A 133 7.77 14.35 9.05
C LEU A 133 7.35 15.69 8.39
N LEU A 134 8.05 16.11 7.33
CA LEU A 134 7.79 17.34 6.58
C LEU A 134 7.05 17.12 5.24
N SER A 135 6.77 15.88 4.86
CA SER A 135 6.15 15.53 3.58
C SER A 135 5.01 14.51 3.73
N ARG A 136 4.37 14.49 4.91
CA ARG A 136 3.22 13.63 5.23
C ARG A 136 2.17 13.72 4.13
N GLY A 137 1.76 12.55 3.62
CA GLY A 137 0.80 12.46 2.51
C GLY A 137 1.44 12.42 1.12
N ILE A 138 2.78 12.44 0.98
CA ILE A 138 3.47 12.27 -0.30
C ILE A 138 4.20 10.93 -0.31
N ASP A 139 3.75 9.99 -1.14
CA ASP A 139 4.46 8.74 -1.38
C ASP A 139 5.50 8.92 -2.49
N TYR A 140 6.75 9.19 -2.09
CA TYR A 140 7.87 9.32 -3.02
C TYR A 140 8.25 7.98 -3.64
N PHE A 141 8.63 8.01 -4.93
CA PHE A 141 9.14 6.85 -5.65
C PHE A 141 10.28 6.16 -4.88
N GLY A 142 10.19 4.84 -4.71
CA GLY A 142 11.26 4.02 -4.14
C GLY A 142 11.12 3.64 -2.66
N ARG A 143 9.99 3.94 -2.01
CA ARG A 143 9.75 3.47 -0.63
C ARG A 143 9.55 1.96 -0.57
N TYR A 144 10.23 1.33 0.40
CA TYR A 144 10.16 -0.10 0.62
C TYR A 144 8.94 -0.44 1.48
N PRO A 145 8.01 -1.28 0.99
CA PRO A 145 6.83 -1.64 1.75
C PRO A 145 7.19 -2.44 3.01
N HIS A 146 6.31 -2.41 4.01
CA HIS A 146 6.42 -3.35 5.11
C HIS A 146 6.25 -4.78 4.60
N ILE A 147 7.22 -5.64 4.88
CA ILE A 147 7.17 -7.06 4.51
C ILE A 147 6.40 -7.88 5.57
N PRO A 148 5.61 -8.89 5.15
CA PRO A 148 5.10 -9.90 6.07
C PRO A 148 6.25 -10.69 6.69
N LEU A 149 6.28 -10.79 8.01
CA LEU A 149 7.29 -11.56 8.74
C LEU A 149 6.61 -12.62 9.59
N VAL A 150 7.18 -13.82 9.65
CA VAL A 150 6.69 -14.91 10.51
C VAL A 150 7.84 -15.43 11.34
N PHE A 151 7.64 -15.54 12.64
CA PHE A 151 8.58 -16.06 13.61
C PHE A 151 7.93 -17.19 14.42
N ALA A 152 8.72 -18.19 14.79
CA ALA A 152 8.31 -19.25 15.71
C ALA A 152 9.33 -19.37 16.85
N GLY A 153 8.85 -19.59 18.07
CA GLY A 153 9.67 -19.74 19.27
C GLY A 153 9.02 -20.67 20.29
N GLY A 154 9.80 -21.22 21.23
CA GLY A 154 9.35 -22.18 22.23
C GLY A 154 10.20 -22.17 23.49
#